data_AF-A0A2D6B065-F1
#
_entry.id   AF-A0A2D6B065-F1
#
_cell.length_a   1.000
_cell.length_b   1.000
_cell.length_c   1.000
_cell.angle_alpha   90.00
_cell.angle_beta   90.00
_cell.angle_gamma   90.00
#
_symmetry.space_group_name_H-M   'P 1'
#
loop_
_entity.id
_entity.type
_entity.pdbx_description
1 polymer ?
#
loop_
_entity_poly.entity_id
_entity_poly.type
_entity_poly.pdbx_seq_one_letter_code
_entity_poly.pdbx_strand_id
1 'polypeptide(L)'
;MFHSPLRVAIGVYLLTFIVLYIVKPKIMFTKHKKMREFGTTNEKTILPIWLVGAIVGILSYIISVLIKHFLRPLYDKIVQYHLDVDMDCD
;
A
#
# COMPACT_ATOMS: atom_id res chain seq x y z
N MET A 1 0.60 -4.39 -20.11
CA MET A 1 -0.29 -3.24 -19.86
C MET A 1 -0.18 -2.63 -18.43
N PHE A 2 0.14 -3.41 -17.38
CA PHE A 2 0.41 -2.88 -16.01
C PHE A 2 1.91 -2.60 -15.70
N HIS A 3 2.64 -1.98 -16.64
CA HIS A 3 4.10 -1.82 -16.52
C HIS A 3 4.56 -0.81 -15.45
N SER A 4 3.66 0.06 -14.99
CA SER A 4 4.00 1.16 -14.07
C SER A 4 3.77 0.73 -12.61
N PRO A 5 4.81 0.43 -11.81
CA PRO A 5 4.66 0.07 -10.39
C PRO A 5 3.91 1.15 -9.60
N LEU A 6 3.93 2.39 -10.09
CA LEU A 6 3.17 3.52 -9.57
C LEU A 6 1.66 3.27 -9.54
N ARG A 7 1.08 2.62 -10.56
CA ARG A 7 -0.37 2.37 -10.61
C ARG A 7 -0.81 1.40 -9.51
N VAL A 8 -0.01 0.35 -9.29
CA VAL A 8 -0.24 -0.63 -8.22
C VAL A 8 -0.10 0.05 -6.86
N ALA A 9 0.93 0.89 -6.66
CA ALA A 9 1.14 1.63 -5.42
C ALA A 9 0.00 2.60 -5.10
N ILE A 10 -0.54 3.30 -6.10
CA ILE A 10 -1.70 4.19 -5.92
C ILE A 10 -2.94 3.37 -5.53
N GLY A 11 -3.18 2.23 -6.18
CA GLY A 11 -4.30 1.34 -5.84
C GLY A 11 -4.22 0.82 -4.40
N VAL A 12 -3.04 0.32 -4.00
CA VAL A 12 -2.78 -0.18 -2.63
C VAL A 12 -2.91 0.95 -1.60
N TYR A 13 -2.43 2.16 -1.93
CA TYR A 13 -2.57 3.34 -1.07
C TYR A 13 -4.04 3.68 -0.83
N LEU A 14 -4.83 3.81 -1.90
CA LEU A 14 -6.25 4.17 -1.82
C LEU A 14 -7.03 3.12 -1.01
N LEU A 15 -6.81 1.83 -1.28
CA LEU A 15 -7.46 0.76 -0.55
C LEU A 15 -7.13 0.82 0.95
N THR A 16 -5.84 0.95 1.28
CA THR A 16 -5.38 1.02 2.68
C THR A 16 -5.92 2.25 3.38
N PHE A 17 -5.93 3.40 2.70
CA PHE A 17 -6.42 4.67 3.25
C PHE A 17 -7.93 4.62 3.50
N ILE A 18 -8.71 4.04 2.59
CA ILE A 18 -10.16 3.82 2.77
C ILE A 18 -10.41 2.91 3.98
N VAL A 19 -9.70 1.78 4.09
CA VAL A 19 -9.82 0.87 5.24
C VAL A 19 -9.50 1.61 6.54
N LEU A 20 -8.41 2.38 6.56
CA LEU A 20 -8.01 3.16 7.73
C LEU A 20 -9.06 4.22 8.11
N TYR A 21 -9.68 4.85 7.11
CA TYR A 21 -10.77 5.81 7.31
C TYR A 21 -12.06 5.17 7.85
N ILE A 22 -12.37 3.93 7.44
CA ILE A 22 -13.55 3.19 7.90
C ILE A 22 -13.34 2.64 9.32
N VAL A 23 -12.17 2.05 9.59
CA VAL A 23 -11.83 1.45 10.88
C VAL A 23 -11.83 2.49 12.00
N LYS A 24 -11.64 3.78 11.66
CA LYS A 24 -11.65 4.93 12.59
C LYS A 24 -10.94 4.60 13.89
N PRO A 25 -9.63 4.28 13.83
CA PRO A 25 -8.90 3.81 15.00
C PRO A 25 -9.03 4.82 16.15
N LYS A 26 -9.24 4.31 17.37
CA LYS A 26 -9.45 5.10 18.60
C LYS A 26 -8.29 6.06 18.91
N ILE A 27 -7.13 5.87 18.28
CA ILE A 27 -5.94 6.73 18.37
C ILE A 27 -6.14 8.06 17.63
N MET A 28 -6.89 8.07 16.53
CA MET A 28 -7.12 9.24 15.66
C MET A 28 -8.53 9.81 15.76
N PHE A 29 -9.50 9.00 16.15
CA PHE A 29 -10.90 9.40 16.25
C PHE A 29 -11.34 9.43 17.70
N THR A 30 -11.96 10.55 18.09
CA THR A 30 -12.57 10.70 19.42
C THR A 30 -13.81 9.81 19.51
N LYS A 31 -14.24 9.43 20.74
CA LYS A 31 -15.46 8.63 20.98
C LYS A 31 -16.73 9.16 20.29
N HIS A 32 -16.77 10.46 19.97
CA HIS A 32 -17.85 11.11 19.22
C HIS A 32 -17.62 11.21 17.70
N LYS A 33 -16.74 10.40 17.12
CA LYS A 33 -16.43 10.34 15.67
C LYS A 33 -15.88 11.65 15.07
N LYS A 34 -15.64 12.70 15.87
CA LYS A 34 -14.92 13.90 15.45
C LYS A 34 -13.43 13.58 15.26
N MET A 35 -12.84 14.16 14.22
CA MET A 35 -11.39 14.09 13.99
C MET A 35 -10.69 14.83 15.13
N ARG A 36 -9.69 14.18 15.75
CA ARG A 36 -8.91 14.82 16.80
C ARG A 36 -7.92 15.80 16.16
N GLU A 37 -7.89 17.03 16.65
CA GLU A 37 -6.91 18.02 16.21
C GLU A 37 -5.50 17.62 16.63
N PHE A 38 -4.51 18.09 15.87
CA PHE A 38 -3.12 17.89 16.22
C PHE A 38 -2.75 18.61 17.52
N GLY A 39 -2.11 17.89 18.45
CA GLY A 39 -1.61 18.48 19.70
C GLY A 39 -1.36 17.45 20.82
N THR A 40 -0.78 17.93 21.91
CA THR A 40 -0.31 17.10 23.05
C THR A 40 -1.32 17.00 24.21
N THR A 41 -2.39 17.78 24.17
CA THR A 41 -3.43 17.79 25.23
C THR A 41 -4.26 16.50 25.24
N ASN A 42 -4.86 16.14 26.38
CA ASN A 42 -5.68 14.92 26.59
C ASN A 42 -6.77 14.66 25.51
N GLU A 43 -7.27 15.70 24.85
CA GLU A 43 -8.30 15.63 23.80
C GLU A 43 -7.72 15.46 22.38
N LYS A 44 -6.43 15.76 22.20
CA LYS A 44 -5.75 15.93 20.90
C LYS A 44 -4.95 14.69 20.53
N THR A 45 -4.58 14.61 19.26
CA THR A 45 -3.86 13.47 18.69
C THR A 45 -2.51 13.93 18.15
N ILE A 46 -1.45 13.22 18.50
CA ILE A 46 -0.09 13.46 17.99
C ILE A 46 0.02 13.05 16.51
N LEU A 47 -0.84 12.15 16.04
CA LEU A 47 -0.80 11.59 14.69
C LEU A 47 -2.07 11.95 13.90
N PRO A 48 -2.13 13.13 13.27
CA PRO A 48 -3.30 13.54 12.51
C PRO A 48 -3.44 12.69 11.24
N ILE A 49 -4.66 12.56 10.72
CA ILE A 49 -4.96 11.62 9.63
C ILE A 49 -4.17 11.90 8.34
N TRP A 50 -3.83 13.17 8.09
CA TRP A 50 -2.99 13.55 6.95
C TRP A 50 -1.55 13.05 7.10
N LEU A 51 -1.01 13.03 8.33
CA LEU A 51 0.35 12.53 8.60
C LEU A 51 0.39 11.01 8.43
N VAL A 52 -0.64 10.32 8.91
CA VAL A 52 -0.76 8.88 8.72
C VAL A 52 -0.99 8.54 7.24
N GLY A 53 -1.76 9.34 6.51
CA GLY A 53 -1.90 9.23 5.06
C GLY A 53 -0.55 9.33 4.34
N ALA A 54 0.28 10.31 4.68
CA ALA A 54 1.61 10.46 4.10
C ALA A 54 2.50 9.22 4.36
N ILE A 55 2.52 8.72 5.59
CA ILE A 55 3.29 7.51 5.96
C ILE A 55 2.78 6.29 5.18
N VAL A 56 1.47 6.08 5.13
CA VAL A 56 0.84 4.96 4.40
C VAL A 56 1.14 5.06 2.90
N GLY A 57 1.19 6.25 2.32
CA GLY A 57 1.58 6.46 0.93
C GLY A 57 3.01 5.99 0.64
N ILE A 58 3.96 6.37 1.50
CA ILE A 58 5.37 5.94 1.40
C ILE A 58 5.47 4.43 1.56
N LEU A 59 4.79 3.85 2.56
CA LEU A 59 4.77 2.41 2.78
C LEU A 59 4.18 1.65 1.59
N SER A 60 3.11 2.16 0.98
CA SER A 60 2.48 1.55 -0.19
C SER A 60 3.45 1.46 -1.38
N TYR A 61 4.24 2.51 -1.61
CA TYR A 61 5.28 2.48 -2.64
C TYR A 61 6.36 1.45 -2.34
N ILE A 62 6.89 1.44 -1.11
CA ILE A 62 7.92 0.48 -0.68
C ILE A 62 7.40 -0.95 -0.83
N ILE A 63 6.19 -1.24 -0.34
CA ILE A 63 5.56 -2.56 -0.47
C ILE A 63 5.39 -2.95 -1.93
N SER A 64 4.95 -2.05 -2.80
CA SER A 64 4.78 -2.34 -4.23
C SER A 64 6.10 -2.67 -4.91
N VAL A 65 7.18 -1.96 -4.56
CA VAL A 65 8.54 -2.24 -5.06
C VAL A 65 9.06 -3.57 -4.51
N LEU A 66 8.86 -3.84 -3.22
CA LEU A 66 9.26 -5.09 -2.58
C LEU A 66 8.55 -6.30 -3.18
N ILE A 67 7.23 -6.23 -3.35
CA ILE A 67 6.42 -7.27 -4.00
C ILE A 67 6.95 -7.54 -5.41
N LYS A 68 7.22 -6.48 -6.19
CA LYS A 68 7.78 -6.64 -7.53
C LYS A 68 9.17 -7.28 -7.50
N HIS A 69 10.03 -6.88 -6.58
CA HIS A 69 11.36 -7.44 -6.43
C HIS A 69 11.31 -8.92 -6.03
N PHE A 70 10.43 -9.27 -5.10
CA PHE A 70 10.25 -10.64 -4.61
C PHE A 70 9.58 -11.57 -5.62
N LEU A 71 8.62 -11.08 -6.41
CA LEU A 71 7.92 -11.87 -7.44
C LEU A 71 8.71 -12.02 -8.75
N ARG A 72 9.73 -11.17 -8.96
CA ARG A 72 10.61 -11.24 -10.14
C ARG A 72 11.22 -12.63 -10.38
N PRO A 73 11.87 -13.31 -9.41
CA PRO A 73 12.46 -14.63 -9.65
C PRO A 73 11.44 -15.69 -10.06
N LEU A 74 10.18 -15.59 -9.59
CA LEU A 74 9.12 -16.50 -10.00
C LEU A 74 8.67 -16.20 -11.44
N TYR A 75 8.49 -14.92 -11.78
CA TYR A 75 8.15 -14.51 -13.13
C TYR A 75 9.20 -14.97 -14.15
N ASP A 76 10.48 -14.73 -13.85
CA ASP A 76 11.58 -15.10 -14.74
C ASP A 76 11.64 -16.63 -14.96
N LYS A 77 11.39 -17.43 -13.90
CA LYS A 77 11.27 -18.89 -14.02
C LYS A 77 10.11 -19.33 -14.90
N ILE A 78 8.93 -18.72 -14.75
CA ILE A 78 7.73 -19.10 -15.51
C ILE A 78 7.90 -18.74 -16.99
N VAL A 79 8.48 -17.57 -17.29
CA VAL A 79 8.73 -17.14 -18.68
C VAL A 79 9.77 -18.04 -19.35
N GLN A 80 10.85 -18.38 -18.64
CA GLN A 80 11.84 -19.30 -19.18
C GLN A 80 11.23 -20.67 -19.49
N TYR A 81 10.43 -21.22 -18.56
CA TYR A 81 9.72 -22.49 -18.79
C TYR A 81 8.80 -22.43 -20.02
N HIS A 82 8.12 -21.31 -20.23
CA HIS A 82 7.26 -21.15 -21.41
C HIS A 82 8.06 -21.09 -22.72
N LEU A 83 9.18 -20.36 -22.74
CA LEU A 83 10.07 -20.27 -23.90
C LEU A 83 10.74 -21.61 -24.24
N ASP A 84 11.10 -22.40 -23.22
CA ASP A 84 11.69 -23.73 -23.42
C ASP A 84 10.66 -24.71 -24.02
N VAL A 85 9.39 -24.63 -23.60
CA VAL A 85 8.29 -25.47 -24.15
C VAL A 85 7.94 -25.09 -25.59
N ASP A 86 7.93 -23.80 -25.93
CA ASP A 86 7.65 -23.36 -27.30
C ASP A 86 8.74 -23.82 -28.28
N MET A 87 9.99 -24.01 -27.82
CA MET A 87 11.13 -24.40 -28.65
C MET A 87 11.22 -25.92 -28.93
N ASP A 88 10.47 -26.74 -28.18
CA ASP A 88 10.41 -28.21 -28.36
C ASP A 88 9.29 -28.64 -29.33
N CYS A 89 8.44 -27.70 -29.76
CA CYS A 89 7.30 -27.94 -30.66
C CYS A 89 7.61 -27.69 -32.15
N ASP A 90 8.79 -27.18 -32.50
CA ASP A 90 9.28 -26.95 -33.87
C ASP A 90 10.44 -27.91 -34.22
#